data_AF-A0A6N2ZIV1-F1
#
_entry.id   AF-A0A6N2ZIV1-F1
#
_cell.length_a   1.000
_cell.length_b   1.000
_cell.length_c   1.000
_cell.angle_alpha   90.00
_cell.angle_beta   90.00
_cell.angle_gamma   90.00
#
_symmetry.space_group_name_H-M   'P 1'
#
loop_
_entity.id
_entity.type
_entity.pdbx_description
1 polymer ?
#
loop_
_entity_poly.entity_id
_entity_poly.type
_entity_poly.pdbx_seq_one_letter_code
_entity_poly.pdbx_strand_id
1 'polypeptide(L)'
;MINFNSDRNSLTNDSEKRIFIKLDNEGDNYIVTRKRAFQSNVTLSEENFYKAFNFSYNMSFGKSGAHRNYRSGGTHHRKNGEIFANAFQGKLAEFATYEYLKRKGIDVDEPDISVHGLLQWDAYDLKANNKVINIKSTKYYGNLLLLERADWNHEARYIPNLDKENVIYDFFVLVRIKPDIVKILKENRLYLSNECDYNTLKDLFNFSCFEYNIVGFITNDDLRTIITNNHYIPRGSVLNRFTTIDADNYYIQSDDMIEIEELINLL
;
A
#
# COMPACT_ATOMS: atom_id res chain seq x y z
N MET A 1 18.10 49.49 15.71
CA MET A 1 17.66 48.35 16.54
C MET A 1 16.18 48.16 16.31
N ILE A 2 15.82 47.19 15.48
CA ILE A 2 14.42 46.81 15.24
C ILE A 2 14.33 45.38 15.74
N ASN A 3 13.50 45.19 16.75
CA ASN A 3 13.32 43.96 17.49
C ASN A 3 12.46 43.01 16.63
N PHE A 4 13.05 41.93 16.13
CA PHE A 4 12.31 40.80 15.58
C PHE A 4 11.87 39.93 16.76
N ASN A 5 10.65 40.16 17.25
CA ASN A 5 10.00 39.15 18.09
C ASN A 5 9.27 38.16 17.19
N SER A 6 9.73 36.93 17.32
CA SER A 6 9.28 35.71 16.69
C SER A 6 7.87 35.32 17.11
N ASP A 7 6.93 35.34 16.17
CA ASP A 7 5.75 34.49 16.24
C ASP A 7 6.07 33.13 15.60
N ARG A 8 6.88 32.34 16.31
CA ARG A 8 6.90 30.88 16.18
C ARG A 8 6.00 30.34 17.28
N ASN A 9 4.73 30.13 16.98
CA ASN A 9 3.81 29.21 17.67
C ASN A 9 2.40 29.41 17.14
N SER A 10 2.02 28.71 16.05
CA SER A 10 0.61 28.63 15.65
C SER A 10 0.35 27.54 14.59
N LEU A 11 0.83 26.31 14.78
CA LEU A 11 0.32 25.16 14.00
C LEU A 11 0.02 23.91 14.86
N THR A 12 -0.05 24.06 16.19
CA THR A 12 -0.33 22.94 17.11
C THR A 12 -1.63 23.10 17.90
N ASN A 13 -2.46 24.09 17.59
CA ASN A 13 -3.70 24.38 18.34
C ASN A 13 -4.94 24.44 17.44
N ASP A 14 -5.19 23.39 16.66
CA ASP A 14 -6.57 23.01 16.32
C ASP A 14 -6.67 21.49 16.21
N SER A 15 -7.05 20.87 17.32
CA SER A 15 -7.33 19.44 17.41
C SER A 15 -8.73 19.12 16.88
N GLU A 16 -9.12 19.66 15.72
CA GLU A 16 -10.24 19.10 15.00
C GLU A 16 -9.79 17.75 14.45
N LYS A 17 -10.14 16.68 15.18
CA LYS A 17 -9.95 15.31 14.69
C LYS A 17 -10.55 15.22 13.30
N ARG A 18 -9.72 14.83 12.32
CA ARG A 18 -10.18 14.64 10.94
C ARG A 18 -11.37 13.70 10.91
N ILE A 19 -12.41 14.13 10.20
CA ILE A 19 -13.64 13.37 10.03
C ILE A 19 -13.49 12.49 8.78
N PHE A 20 -13.66 11.19 8.96
CA PHE A 20 -13.66 10.21 7.87
C PHE A 20 -15.09 9.86 7.48
N ILE A 21 -15.39 9.92 6.19
CA ILE A 21 -16.75 9.68 5.69
C ILE A 21 -16.92 8.19 5.43
N LYS A 22 -17.98 7.60 5.99
CA LYS A 22 -18.32 6.21 5.74
C LYS A 22 -18.72 5.99 4.27
N LEU A 23 -18.49 4.78 3.78
CA LEU A 23 -19.10 4.32 2.54
C LEU A 23 -20.61 4.37 2.66
N ASP A 24 -21.28 4.68 1.56
CA ASP A 24 -22.72 4.46 1.47
C ASP A 24 -22.99 2.95 1.48
N ASN A 25 -24.01 2.51 2.21
CA ASN A 25 -24.28 1.09 2.36
C ASN A 25 -25.78 0.75 2.39
N GLU A 26 -26.15 -0.28 1.63
CA GLU A 26 -27.48 -0.88 1.61
C GLU A 26 -27.35 -2.39 1.85
N GLY A 27 -27.64 -2.83 3.07
CA GLY A 27 -27.36 -4.20 3.52
C GLY A 27 -25.85 -4.50 3.43
N ASP A 28 -25.51 -5.54 2.68
CA ASP A 28 -24.13 -5.98 2.46
C ASP A 28 -23.44 -5.29 1.27
N ASN A 29 -24.09 -4.32 0.62
CA ASN A 29 -23.51 -3.58 -0.50
C ASN A 29 -22.90 -2.27 0.00
N TYR A 30 -21.62 -2.04 -0.31
CA TYR A 30 -20.87 -0.85 0.07
C TYR A 30 -20.42 -0.09 -1.17
N ILE A 31 -20.58 1.23 -1.17
CA ILE A 31 -20.31 2.10 -2.33
C ILE A 31 -19.36 3.21 -1.92
N VAL A 32 -18.30 3.39 -2.71
CA VAL A 32 -17.38 4.52 -2.57
C VAL A 32 -18.06 5.80 -3.04
N THR A 33 -18.16 6.78 -2.14
CA THR A 33 -18.78 8.10 -2.36
C THR A 33 -17.76 9.21 -2.54
N ARG A 34 -16.56 9.05 -1.98
CA ARG A 34 -15.48 10.05 -1.93
C ARG A 34 -14.27 9.53 -2.71
N LYS A 35 -14.01 10.09 -3.89
CA LYS A 35 -13.02 9.57 -4.86
C LYS A 35 -12.05 10.66 -5.31
N ARG A 36 -10.78 10.31 -5.46
CA ARG A 36 -9.79 11.12 -6.17
C ARG A 36 -9.59 10.60 -7.58
N ALA A 37 -9.47 11.50 -8.55
CA ALA A 37 -9.07 11.14 -9.91
C ALA A 37 -7.66 10.55 -9.89
N PHE A 38 -7.39 9.56 -10.76
CA PHE A 38 -6.03 9.08 -10.95
C PHE A 38 -5.22 10.13 -11.70
N GLN A 39 -4.13 10.60 -11.09
CA GLN A 39 -3.17 11.51 -11.70
C GLN A 39 -1.76 11.01 -11.42
N SER A 40 -1.03 10.64 -12.47
CA SER A 40 0.35 10.20 -12.32
C SER A 40 1.18 11.34 -11.72
N ASN A 41 1.81 11.10 -10.57
CA ASN A 41 2.55 12.11 -9.81
C ASN A 41 3.96 11.65 -9.40
N VAL A 42 4.39 10.47 -9.85
CA VAL A 42 5.76 9.99 -9.69
C VAL A 42 6.19 9.16 -10.89
N THR A 43 7.48 9.24 -11.23
CA THR A 43 8.10 8.40 -12.26
C THR A 43 9.06 7.45 -11.59
N LEU A 44 8.93 6.16 -11.85
CA LEU A 44 9.89 5.16 -11.40
C LEU A 44 11.09 5.11 -12.36
N SER A 45 12.31 4.96 -11.84
CA SER A 45 13.47 4.66 -12.69
C SER A 45 13.38 3.25 -13.26
N GLU A 46 13.95 3.04 -14.45
CA GLU A 46 14.01 1.72 -15.09
C GLU A 46 14.74 0.69 -14.20
N GLU A 47 15.80 1.12 -13.51
CA GLU A 47 16.52 0.29 -12.55
C GLU A 47 15.59 -0.23 -11.44
N ASN A 48 14.87 0.66 -10.76
CA ASN A 48 13.98 0.29 -9.66
C ASN A 48 12.76 -0.50 -10.13
N PHE A 49 12.27 -0.25 -11.35
CA PHE A 49 11.26 -1.09 -11.98
C PHE A 49 11.76 -2.54 -12.11
N TYR A 50 12.97 -2.75 -12.63
CA TYR A 50 13.51 -4.09 -12.81
C TYR A 50 13.94 -4.75 -11.50
N LYS A 51 14.32 -3.98 -10.46
CA LYS A 51 14.46 -4.52 -9.09
C LYS A 51 13.13 -5.10 -8.59
N ALA A 52 12.03 -4.36 -8.72
CA ALA A 52 10.70 -4.84 -8.34
C ALA A 52 10.28 -6.07 -9.16
N PHE A 53 10.54 -6.07 -10.46
CA PHE A 53 10.23 -7.20 -11.35
C PHE A 53 11.01 -8.46 -10.96
N ASN A 54 12.34 -8.35 -10.80
CA ASN A 54 13.22 -9.48 -10.48
C ASN A 54 12.89 -10.07 -9.12
N PHE A 55 12.67 -9.22 -8.11
CA PHE A 55 12.18 -9.63 -6.80
C PHE A 55 10.90 -10.48 -6.95
N SER A 56 9.90 -9.94 -7.64
CA SER A 56 8.60 -10.58 -7.78
C SER A 56 8.64 -11.89 -8.56
N TYR A 57 9.49 -12.00 -9.58
CA TYR A 57 9.74 -13.24 -10.31
C TYR A 57 10.36 -14.29 -9.38
N ASN A 58 11.41 -13.94 -8.63
CA ASN A 58 12.08 -14.86 -7.71
C ASN A 58 11.17 -15.37 -6.59
N MET A 59 10.25 -14.52 -6.15
CA MET A 59 9.23 -14.81 -5.13
C MET A 59 8.12 -15.76 -5.63
N SER A 60 8.02 -15.96 -6.95
CA SER A 60 6.92 -16.70 -7.59
C SER A 60 7.44 -17.81 -8.52
N PHE A 61 7.65 -17.50 -9.80
CA PHE A 61 8.04 -18.45 -10.84
C PHE A 61 9.50 -18.91 -10.73
N GLY A 62 10.38 -18.09 -10.13
CA GLY A 62 11.81 -18.38 -9.98
C GLY A 62 12.13 -19.47 -8.95
N LYS A 63 11.15 -19.90 -8.13
CA LYS A 63 11.30 -20.95 -7.09
C LYS A 63 12.39 -20.69 -6.04
N SER A 64 12.86 -19.44 -5.90
CA SER A 64 13.93 -19.06 -4.99
C SER A 64 13.42 -18.56 -3.63
N GLY A 65 12.13 -18.23 -3.51
CA GLY A 65 11.51 -17.72 -2.27
C GLY A 65 10.66 -18.75 -1.52
N ALA A 66 10.73 -18.75 -0.20
CA ALA A 66 9.87 -19.55 0.67
C ALA A 66 8.71 -18.68 1.19
N HIS A 67 7.53 -18.79 0.57
CA HIS A 67 6.33 -18.05 0.99
C HIS A 67 5.21 -18.94 1.51
N ARG A 68 4.44 -18.39 2.46
CA ARG A 68 3.13 -18.92 2.84
C ARG A 68 2.22 -18.78 1.62
N ASN A 69 1.70 -19.91 1.15
CA ASN A 69 0.74 -19.97 0.05
C ASN A 69 -0.69 -19.57 0.46
N TYR A 70 -0.90 -19.13 1.71
CA TYR A 70 -2.17 -18.69 2.28
C TYR A 70 -2.09 -17.24 2.80
N ARG A 71 -3.23 -16.53 2.82
CA ARG A 71 -3.41 -15.26 3.57
C ARG A 71 -3.83 -15.57 5.02
N SER A 72 -3.51 -14.70 5.97
CA SER A 72 -4.03 -14.80 7.34
C SER A 72 -5.58 -14.76 7.29
N GLY A 73 -6.24 -15.86 7.67
CA GLY A 73 -7.71 -15.96 7.64
C GLY A 73 -8.37 -16.35 6.30
N GLY A 74 -7.60 -16.60 5.24
CA GLY A 74 -8.08 -17.04 3.93
C GLY A 74 -7.88 -18.54 3.67
N THR A 75 -8.77 -19.16 2.89
CA THR A 75 -8.68 -20.60 2.50
C THR A 75 -8.02 -20.84 1.14
N HIS A 76 -7.65 -19.77 0.42
CA HIS A 76 -7.17 -19.84 -0.95
C HIS A 76 -5.66 -20.09 -1.05
N HIS A 77 -5.27 -21.16 -1.74
CA HIS A 77 -3.87 -21.43 -2.09
C HIS A 77 -3.49 -20.68 -3.38
N ARG A 78 -2.69 -19.62 -3.24
CA ARG A 78 -2.28 -18.77 -4.37
C ARG A 78 -1.33 -19.51 -5.33
N LYS A 79 -1.59 -19.39 -6.63
CA LYS A 79 -0.71 -19.81 -7.74
C LYS A 79 0.43 -18.81 -7.93
N ASN A 80 1.50 -19.21 -8.62
CA ASN A 80 2.66 -18.33 -8.82
C ASN A 80 2.30 -17.04 -9.56
N GLY A 81 1.38 -17.07 -10.54
CA GLY A 81 0.89 -15.87 -11.19
C GLY A 81 0.22 -14.87 -10.24
N GLU A 82 -0.49 -15.35 -9.22
CA GLU A 82 -1.11 -14.51 -8.21
C GLU A 82 -0.06 -13.95 -7.23
N ILE A 83 0.93 -14.77 -6.87
CA ILE A 83 2.05 -14.33 -6.02
C ILE A 83 2.84 -13.24 -6.75
N PHE A 84 3.19 -13.46 -8.02
CA PHE A 84 3.87 -12.48 -8.87
C PHE A 84 3.08 -11.18 -8.94
N ALA A 85 1.77 -11.24 -9.27
CA ALA A 85 0.95 -10.04 -9.41
C ALA A 85 0.94 -9.18 -8.14
N ASN A 86 0.74 -9.81 -6.99
CA ASN A 86 0.69 -9.13 -5.70
C ASN A 86 2.06 -8.57 -5.28
N ALA A 87 3.12 -9.38 -5.41
CA ALA A 87 4.48 -8.98 -5.08
C ALA A 87 4.94 -7.82 -5.97
N PHE A 88 4.66 -7.89 -7.27
CA PHE A 88 5.08 -6.89 -8.23
C PHE A 88 4.35 -5.57 -8.00
N GLN A 89 3.03 -5.60 -7.82
CA GLN A 89 2.27 -4.40 -7.50
C GLN A 89 2.71 -3.76 -6.17
N GLY A 90 2.97 -4.57 -5.13
CA GLY A 90 3.47 -4.09 -3.85
C GLY A 90 4.82 -3.42 -3.97
N LYS A 91 5.81 -4.12 -4.55
CA LYS A 91 7.18 -3.63 -4.67
C LYS A 91 7.30 -2.42 -5.59
N LEU A 92 6.49 -2.34 -6.65
CA LEU A 92 6.37 -1.14 -7.47
C LEU A 92 5.87 0.07 -6.67
N ALA A 93 4.92 -0.11 -5.75
CA ALA A 93 4.42 0.98 -4.90
C ALA A 93 5.47 1.44 -3.87
N GLU A 94 6.23 0.51 -3.31
CA GLU A 94 7.36 0.82 -2.43
C GLU A 94 8.41 1.68 -3.15
N PHE A 95 8.88 1.24 -4.32
CA PHE A 95 9.86 1.99 -5.10
C PHE A 95 9.31 3.32 -5.64
N ALA A 96 8.02 3.39 -5.98
CA ALA A 96 7.40 4.66 -6.38
C ALA A 96 7.41 5.68 -5.23
N THR A 97 7.13 5.24 -4.00
CA THR A 97 7.17 6.10 -2.81
C THR A 97 8.61 6.51 -2.48
N TYR A 98 9.55 5.57 -2.55
CA TYR A 98 10.99 5.82 -2.41
C TYR A 98 11.49 6.90 -3.38
N GLU A 99 11.19 6.77 -4.68
CA GLU A 99 11.59 7.75 -5.71
C GLU A 99 10.98 9.13 -5.46
N TYR A 100 9.71 9.19 -5.04
CA TYR A 100 9.06 10.46 -4.72
C TYR A 100 9.78 11.17 -3.58
N LEU A 101 10.00 10.48 -2.45
CA LEU A 101 10.65 11.05 -1.26
C LEU A 101 12.11 11.45 -1.54
N LYS A 102 12.87 10.58 -2.20
CA LYS A 102 14.27 10.83 -2.56
C LYS A 102 14.42 12.09 -3.43
N ARG A 103 13.51 12.32 -4.39
CA ARG A 103 13.52 13.52 -5.25
C ARG A 103 13.16 14.80 -4.49
N LYS A 104 12.49 14.69 -3.36
CA LYS A 104 12.21 15.81 -2.44
C LYS A 104 13.36 16.06 -1.46
N GLY A 105 14.46 15.33 -1.56
CA GLY A 105 15.63 15.48 -0.69
C GLY A 105 15.47 14.83 0.68
N ILE A 106 14.52 13.92 0.84
CA ILE A 106 14.33 13.16 2.07
C ILE A 106 15.31 12.00 2.12
N ASP A 107 15.93 11.78 3.28
CA ASP A 107 16.75 10.59 3.53
C ASP A 107 15.82 9.39 3.69
N VAL A 108 15.99 8.39 2.84
CA VAL A 108 15.07 7.26 2.75
C VAL A 108 15.83 5.99 2.44
N ASP A 109 15.59 4.96 3.25
CA ASP A 109 16.16 3.64 3.06
C ASP A 109 15.62 3.05 1.75
N GLU A 110 16.49 2.38 0.99
CA GLU A 110 16.05 1.70 -0.23
C GLU A 110 15.12 0.52 0.12
N PRO A 111 14.02 0.30 -0.62
CA PRO A 111 13.14 -0.85 -0.40
C PRO A 111 13.90 -2.17 -0.42
N ASP A 112 13.62 -3.05 0.54
CA ASP A 112 14.31 -4.33 0.59
C ASP A 112 13.86 -5.25 -0.57
N ILE A 113 14.87 -5.86 -1.19
CA ILE A 113 14.76 -6.82 -2.30
C ILE A 113 15.30 -8.20 -1.91
N SER A 114 15.65 -8.39 -0.64
CA SER A 114 16.07 -9.67 -0.11
C SER A 114 14.91 -10.68 -0.21
N VAL A 115 15.24 -11.92 -0.58
CA VAL A 115 14.29 -13.02 -0.61
C VAL A 115 14.61 -13.93 0.57
N HIS A 116 14.08 -13.58 1.74
CA HIS A 116 14.25 -14.39 2.94
C HIS A 116 13.24 -15.54 2.97
N GLY A 117 13.63 -16.70 3.51
CA GLY A 117 12.70 -17.81 3.71
C GLY A 117 11.85 -17.60 4.95
N LEU A 118 10.51 -17.61 4.81
CA LEU A 118 9.38 -17.71 5.79
C LEU A 118 9.44 -17.00 7.18
N LEU A 119 10.59 -16.67 7.75
CA LEU A 119 10.82 -16.33 9.16
C LEU A 119 11.39 -14.92 9.36
N GLN A 120 11.99 -14.30 8.33
CA GLN A 120 12.40 -12.91 8.32
C GLN A 120 11.53 -12.16 7.31
N TRP A 121 10.60 -11.35 7.82
CA TRP A 121 9.87 -10.35 7.06
C TRP A 121 10.38 -9.01 7.55
N ASP A 122 10.48 -8.03 6.65
CA ASP A 122 10.84 -6.67 7.03
C ASP A 122 9.89 -6.17 8.12
N ALA A 123 10.45 -5.44 9.08
CA ALA A 123 9.64 -4.87 10.16
C ALA A 123 8.72 -3.75 9.63
N TYR A 124 9.03 -3.21 8.44
CA TYR A 124 8.32 -2.13 7.78
C TYR A 124 8.55 -2.11 6.26
N ASP A 125 7.66 -1.43 5.52
CA ASP A 125 7.77 -1.32 4.05
C ASP A 125 8.80 -0.26 3.62
N LEU A 126 8.85 0.88 4.33
CA LEU A 126 9.81 1.95 4.06
C LEU A 126 10.14 2.73 5.34
N LYS A 127 11.38 3.20 5.45
CA LYS A 127 11.81 4.13 6.50
C LYS A 127 12.39 5.38 5.86
N ALA A 128 11.88 6.53 6.28
CA ALA A 128 12.31 7.84 5.82
C ALA A 128 12.66 8.69 7.04
N ASN A 129 13.87 9.24 7.09
CA ASN A 129 14.47 9.83 8.28
C ASN A 129 14.36 8.85 9.48
N ASN A 130 13.62 9.23 10.53
CA ASN A 130 13.35 8.39 11.70
C ASN A 130 11.91 7.85 11.74
N LYS A 131 11.18 7.94 10.61
CA LYS A 131 9.76 7.60 10.49
C LYS A 131 9.55 6.33 9.69
N VAL A 132 8.57 5.54 10.12
CA VAL A 132 8.26 4.25 9.51
C VAL A 132 6.93 4.33 8.78
N ILE A 133 6.91 3.87 7.53
CA ILE A 133 5.79 4.02 6.60
C ILE A 133 5.30 2.64 6.17
N ASN A 134 3.99 2.42 6.27
CA ASN A 134 3.31 1.30 5.62
C ASN A 134 2.83 1.72 4.24
N ILE A 135 3.07 0.89 3.22
CA ILE A 135 2.71 1.16 1.84
C ILE A 135 1.68 0.14 1.38
N LYS A 136 0.50 0.62 0.98
CA LYS A 136 -0.53 -0.19 0.35
C LYS A 136 -0.67 0.20 -1.11
N SER A 137 -0.81 -0.81 -1.95
CA SER A 137 -1.02 -0.64 -3.38
C SER A 137 -2.42 -1.07 -3.79
N THR A 138 -2.96 -0.39 -4.78
CA THR A 138 -4.20 -0.79 -5.45
C THR A 138 -4.13 -0.47 -6.94
N LYS A 139 -5.14 -0.90 -7.67
CA LYS A 139 -5.26 -0.64 -9.11
C LYS A 139 -5.60 0.83 -9.35
N TYR A 140 -5.31 1.34 -10.54
CA TYR A 140 -5.54 2.74 -10.89
C TYR A 140 -6.97 3.28 -10.63
N TYR A 141 -7.98 2.41 -10.62
CA TYR A 141 -9.38 2.75 -10.31
C TYR A 141 -9.78 2.51 -8.84
N GLY A 142 -8.90 1.94 -8.02
CA GLY A 142 -9.16 1.65 -6.61
C GLY A 142 -9.17 2.92 -5.76
N ASN A 143 -10.21 3.11 -4.94
CA ASN A 143 -10.41 4.34 -4.17
C ASN A 143 -10.38 4.14 -2.65
N LEU A 144 -9.88 3.00 -2.18
CA LEU A 144 -9.80 2.68 -0.76
C LEU A 144 -8.38 2.29 -0.37
N LEU A 145 -7.92 2.84 0.75
CA LEU A 145 -6.90 2.21 1.57
C LEU A 145 -7.61 1.14 2.41
N LEU A 146 -7.19 -0.13 2.28
CA LEU A 146 -7.76 -1.26 3.01
C LEU A 146 -6.71 -1.88 3.92
N LEU A 147 -7.10 -2.15 5.16
CA LEU A 147 -6.26 -2.76 6.19
C LEU A 147 -7.04 -3.90 6.86
N GLU A 148 -6.52 -5.13 6.76
CA GLU A 148 -7.18 -6.32 7.32
C GLU A 148 -7.32 -6.19 8.84
N ARG A 149 -8.56 -6.20 9.33
CA ARG A 149 -8.88 -5.88 10.73
C ARG A 149 -8.18 -6.79 11.73
N ALA A 150 -8.00 -8.06 11.38
CA ALA A 150 -7.36 -9.06 12.23
C ALA A 150 -5.88 -8.77 12.51
N ASP A 151 -5.25 -7.92 11.71
CA ASP A 151 -3.84 -7.58 11.82
C ASP A 151 -3.56 -6.37 12.73
N TRP A 152 -4.60 -5.69 13.24
CA TRP A 152 -4.45 -4.44 13.99
C TRP A 152 -5.13 -4.51 15.36
N ASN A 153 -4.42 -4.04 16.39
CA ASN A 153 -5.00 -3.89 17.72
C ASN A 153 -5.72 -2.53 17.89
N HIS A 154 -6.36 -2.32 19.04
CA HIS A 154 -7.10 -1.09 19.34
C HIS A 154 -6.23 0.18 19.41
N GLU A 155 -4.91 0.05 19.52
CA GLU A 155 -3.96 1.16 19.54
C GLU A 155 -3.38 1.47 18.16
N ALA A 156 -3.89 0.83 17.09
CA ALA A 156 -3.35 0.89 15.73
C ALA A 156 -1.93 0.34 15.59
N ARG A 157 -1.58 -0.67 16.41
CA ARG A 157 -0.33 -1.44 16.27
C ARG A 157 -0.55 -2.69 15.43
N TYR A 158 0.43 -3.02 14.60
CA TYR A 158 0.40 -4.21 13.75
C TYR A 158 0.72 -5.45 14.59
N ILE A 159 -0.29 -6.32 14.78
CA ILE A 159 -0.23 -7.48 15.66
C ILE A 159 0.93 -8.44 15.30
N PRO A 160 1.18 -8.76 14.01
CA PRO A 160 2.26 -9.68 13.65
C PRO A 160 3.68 -9.22 14.01
N ASN A 161 3.88 -7.92 14.29
CA ASN A 161 5.18 -7.36 14.67
C ASN A 161 5.30 -7.03 16.17
N LEU A 162 4.30 -7.34 17.01
CA LEU A 162 4.37 -7.04 18.45
C LEU A 162 5.53 -7.75 19.16
N ASP A 163 5.90 -8.95 18.71
CA ASP A 163 7.04 -9.70 19.26
C ASP A 163 8.39 -9.31 18.61
N LYS A 164 8.37 -8.46 17.58
CA LYS A 164 9.53 -8.06 16.77
C LYS A 164 9.69 -6.54 16.83
N GLU A 165 10.50 -6.08 17.79
CA GLU A 165 10.96 -4.69 17.91
C GLU A 165 9.87 -3.61 18.08
N ASN A 166 8.59 -3.96 18.25
CA ASN A 166 7.48 -3.03 18.49
C ASN A 166 7.45 -1.85 17.49
N VAL A 167 7.67 -2.14 16.20
CA VAL A 167 7.59 -1.11 15.17
C VAL A 167 6.16 -0.55 15.10
N ILE A 168 6.04 0.75 15.35
CA ILE A 168 4.80 1.51 15.21
C ILE A 168 4.90 2.30 13.92
N TYR A 169 4.01 2.03 12.96
CA TYR A 169 3.91 2.83 11.74
C TYR A 169 3.46 4.25 12.06
N ASP A 170 4.22 5.23 11.61
CA ASP A 170 3.86 6.64 11.69
C ASP A 170 2.82 7.01 10.62
N PHE A 171 3.00 6.46 9.40
CA PHE A 171 2.19 6.80 8.23
C PHE A 171 1.77 5.58 7.42
N PHE A 172 0.65 5.72 6.72
CA PHE A 172 0.12 4.73 5.79
C PHE A 172 -0.13 5.40 4.44
N VAL A 173 0.60 4.99 3.41
CA VAL A 173 0.56 5.56 2.07
C VAL A 173 -0.24 4.65 1.14
N LEU A 174 -1.14 5.23 0.34
CA LEU A 174 -1.84 4.52 -0.72
C LEU A 174 -1.24 4.88 -2.08
N VAL A 175 -0.83 3.86 -2.83
CA VAL A 175 -0.34 4.02 -4.20
C VAL A 175 -1.26 3.28 -5.17
N ARG A 176 -1.59 3.94 -6.28
CA ARG A 176 -2.33 3.37 -7.41
C ARG A 176 -1.40 3.11 -8.57
N ILE A 177 -1.56 1.95 -9.19
CA ILE A 177 -0.73 1.53 -10.32
C ILE A 177 -1.58 1.27 -11.56
N LYS A 178 -1.11 1.80 -12.69
CA LYS A 178 -1.61 1.51 -14.03
C LYS A 178 -0.45 0.95 -14.85
N PRO A 179 -0.64 -0.10 -15.68
CA PRO A 179 -1.88 -0.85 -15.93
C PRO A 179 -2.27 -1.83 -14.81
N ASP A 180 -3.42 -2.49 -14.96
CA ASP A 180 -3.86 -3.58 -14.07
C ASP A 180 -3.06 -4.86 -14.36
N ILE A 181 -2.05 -5.15 -13.51
CA ILE A 181 -1.16 -6.32 -13.63
C ILE A 181 -1.95 -7.63 -13.66
N VAL A 182 -2.98 -7.75 -12.82
CA VAL A 182 -3.83 -8.95 -12.78
C VAL A 182 -4.57 -9.14 -14.10
N LYS A 183 -5.07 -8.05 -14.70
CA LYS A 183 -5.72 -8.11 -16.01
C LYS A 183 -4.76 -8.61 -17.09
N ILE A 184 -3.55 -8.06 -17.16
CA ILE A 184 -2.52 -8.47 -18.13
C ILE A 184 -2.22 -9.97 -18.00
N LEU A 185 -2.02 -10.46 -16.77
CA LEU A 185 -1.74 -11.88 -16.55
C LEU A 185 -2.93 -12.77 -16.90
N LYS A 186 -4.18 -12.33 -16.66
CA LYS A 186 -5.37 -13.08 -17.04
C LYS A 186 -5.52 -13.19 -18.56
N GLU A 187 -5.31 -12.09 -19.27
CA GLU A 187 -5.36 -12.04 -20.74
C GLU A 187 -4.31 -12.95 -21.38
N ASN A 188 -3.17 -13.13 -20.71
CA ASN A 188 -2.09 -14.02 -21.14
C ASN A 188 -2.15 -15.43 -20.51
N ARG A 189 -3.23 -15.78 -19.79
CA ARG A 189 -3.42 -17.08 -19.11
C ARG A 189 -2.33 -17.43 -18.08
N LEU A 190 -1.62 -16.43 -17.55
CA LEU A 190 -0.55 -16.58 -16.56
C LEU A 190 -1.03 -16.40 -15.12
N TYR A 191 -2.19 -15.74 -14.89
CA TYR A 191 -2.63 -15.40 -13.53
C TYR A 191 -2.83 -16.63 -12.62
N LEU A 192 -3.41 -17.71 -13.15
CA LEU A 192 -3.58 -18.98 -12.42
C LEU A 192 -2.52 -20.02 -12.78
N SER A 193 -1.42 -19.60 -13.40
CA SER A 193 -0.31 -20.49 -13.77
C SER A 193 0.71 -20.62 -12.63
N ASN A 194 1.35 -21.78 -12.55
CA ASN A 194 2.53 -22.01 -11.73
C ASN A 194 3.85 -21.90 -12.52
N GLU A 195 3.76 -21.78 -13.84
CA GLU A 195 4.90 -21.82 -14.74
C GLU A 195 4.86 -20.64 -15.71
N CYS A 196 5.98 -19.94 -15.80
CA CYS A 196 6.27 -18.88 -16.76
C CYS A 196 7.78 -18.64 -16.72
N ASP A 197 8.45 -18.57 -17.86
CA ASP A 197 9.86 -18.20 -17.89
C ASP A 197 10.03 -16.68 -17.79
N TYR A 198 11.22 -16.27 -17.37
CA TYR A 198 11.55 -14.88 -17.10
C TYR A 198 11.37 -13.96 -18.32
N ASN A 199 11.80 -14.40 -19.50
CA ASN A 199 11.78 -13.55 -20.69
C ASN A 199 10.35 -13.36 -21.20
N THR A 200 9.54 -14.43 -21.25
CA THR A 200 8.11 -14.32 -21.57
C THR A 200 7.41 -13.33 -20.64
N LEU A 201 7.69 -13.38 -19.34
CA LEU A 201 7.08 -12.45 -18.39
C LEU A 201 7.61 -11.02 -18.56
N LYS A 202 8.91 -10.85 -18.82
CA LYS A 202 9.55 -9.54 -19.01
C LYS A 202 9.02 -8.85 -20.26
N ASP A 203 8.76 -9.58 -21.34
CA ASP A 203 8.22 -9.04 -22.58
C ASP A 203 6.79 -8.51 -22.41
N LEU A 204 6.02 -9.03 -21.45
CA LEU A 204 4.68 -8.52 -21.12
C LEU A 204 4.71 -7.20 -20.32
N PHE A 205 5.77 -6.95 -19.56
CA PHE A 205 5.87 -5.83 -18.63
C PHE A 205 7.00 -4.89 -19.00
N ASN A 206 6.70 -3.93 -19.88
CA ASN A 206 7.60 -2.84 -20.24
C ASN A 206 7.48 -1.68 -19.24
N PHE A 207 8.61 -1.19 -18.71
CA PHE A 207 8.67 -0.09 -17.75
C PHE A 207 7.93 1.16 -18.24
N SER A 208 8.02 1.46 -19.54
CA SER A 208 7.46 2.68 -20.15
C SER A 208 5.93 2.73 -20.16
N CYS A 209 5.27 1.60 -19.90
CA CYS A 209 3.81 1.51 -19.87
C CYS A 209 3.21 1.82 -18.49
N PHE A 210 4.03 2.00 -17.45
CA PHE A 210 3.55 2.13 -16.08
C PHE A 210 3.40 3.59 -15.65
N GLU A 211 2.27 3.88 -15.02
CA GLU A 211 1.97 5.15 -14.37
C GLU A 211 1.66 4.90 -12.89
N TYR A 212 2.08 5.83 -12.04
CA TYR A 212 2.02 5.69 -10.58
C TYR A 212 1.38 6.94 -9.98
N ASN A 213 0.38 6.74 -9.14
CA ASN A 213 -0.26 7.81 -8.39
C ASN A 213 -0.18 7.51 -6.90
N ILE A 214 0.67 8.23 -6.18
CA ILE A 214 0.63 8.27 -4.71
C ILE A 214 -0.56 9.14 -4.34
N VAL A 215 -1.63 8.50 -3.86
CA VAL A 215 -2.93 9.13 -3.64
C VAL A 215 -2.89 10.10 -2.47
N GLY A 216 -2.07 9.76 -1.48
CA GLY A 216 -2.00 10.46 -0.20
C GLY A 216 -1.64 9.49 0.92
N PHE A 217 -1.74 9.99 2.15
CA PHE A 217 -1.44 9.22 3.36
C PHE A 217 -2.45 9.47 4.49
N ILE A 218 -2.38 8.61 5.50
CA ILE A 218 -2.97 8.84 6.83
C ILE A 218 -1.90 8.61 7.90
N THR A 219 -2.11 9.19 9.08
CA THR A 219 -1.26 9.00 10.26
C THR A 219 -1.71 7.78 11.08
N ASN A 220 -0.89 7.37 12.06
CA ASN A 220 -1.31 6.37 13.05
C ASN A 220 -2.56 6.80 13.84
N ASP A 221 -2.67 8.08 14.20
CA ASP A 221 -3.81 8.60 14.96
C ASP A 221 -5.10 8.60 14.13
N ASP A 222 -5.00 8.81 12.82
CA ASP A 222 -6.12 8.62 11.89
C ASP A 222 -6.58 7.16 11.91
N LEU A 223 -5.66 6.19 11.82
CA LEU A 223 -6.00 4.77 11.89
C LEU A 223 -6.64 4.43 13.23
N ARG A 224 -6.13 4.95 14.36
CA ARG A 224 -6.75 4.77 15.67
C ARG A 224 -8.18 5.32 15.71
N THR A 225 -8.44 6.43 15.04
CA THR A 225 -9.78 7.00 14.89
C THR A 225 -10.71 6.08 14.07
N ILE A 226 -10.22 5.53 12.96
CA ILE A 226 -10.94 4.54 12.12
C ILE A 226 -11.30 3.28 12.93
N ILE A 227 -10.35 2.76 13.71
CA ILE A 227 -10.55 1.59 14.57
C ILE A 227 -11.58 1.88 15.67
N THR A 228 -11.44 3.00 16.36
CA THR A 228 -12.33 3.41 17.47
C THR A 228 -13.77 3.60 16.97
N ASN A 229 -13.94 4.18 15.79
CA ASN A 229 -15.25 4.41 15.20
C ASN A 229 -15.83 3.19 14.46
N ASN A 230 -15.10 2.07 14.44
CA ASN A 230 -15.48 0.83 13.78
C ASN A 230 -15.80 1.05 12.28
N HIS A 231 -14.94 1.82 11.59
CA HIS A 231 -15.04 2.09 10.15
C HIS A 231 -14.44 0.91 9.37
N TYR A 232 -15.22 -0.15 9.18
CA TYR A 232 -14.77 -1.34 8.44
C TYR A 232 -15.84 -1.87 7.48
N ILE A 233 -15.40 -2.64 6.49
CA ILE A 233 -16.26 -3.44 5.60
C ILE A 233 -16.19 -4.89 6.09
N PRO A 234 -17.32 -5.53 6.38
CA PRO A 234 -17.35 -6.94 6.76
C PRO A 234 -16.94 -7.88 5.62
N ARG A 235 -16.34 -9.01 5.96
CA ARG A 235 -16.13 -10.13 5.04
C ARG A 235 -17.47 -10.60 4.46
N GLY A 236 -17.48 -10.90 3.16
CA GLY A 236 -18.67 -11.35 2.43
C GLY A 236 -19.49 -10.22 1.83
N SER A 237 -19.29 -8.97 2.28
CA SER A 237 -19.91 -7.80 1.67
C SER A 237 -19.42 -7.54 0.25
N VAL A 238 -20.20 -6.80 -0.53
CA VAL A 238 -19.93 -6.47 -1.94
C VAL A 238 -19.56 -4.99 -2.07
N LEU A 239 -18.32 -4.72 -2.45
CA LEU A 239 -17.81 -3.39 -2.75
C LEU A 239 -18.09 -2.97 -4.19
N ASN A 240 -18.64 -1.77 -4.36
CA ASN A 240 -19.01 -1.16 -5.64
C ASN A 240 -19.80 -2.12 -6.55
N ARG A 241 -20.67 -2.95 -5.97
CA ARG A 241 -21.54 -3.95 -6.66
C ARG A 241 -20.83 -5.14 -7.31
N PHE A 242 -19.50 -5.19 -7.35
CA PHE A 242 -18.77 -6.20 -8.13
C PHE A 242 -17.74 -7.00 -7.34
N THR A 243 -17.18 -6.44 -6.26
CA THR A 243 -16.06 -7.06 -5.56
C THR A 243 -16.48 -7.58 -4.20
N THR A 244 -16.56 -8.91 -4.05
CA THR A 244 -16.74 -9.54 -2.74
C THR A 244 -15.49 -9.37 -1.88
N ILE A 245 -15.67 -8.89 -0.66
CA ILE A 245 -14.60 -8.70 0.32
C ILE A 245 -14.27 -10.03 0.99
N ASP A 246 -12.98 -10.40 1.00
CA ASP A 246 -12.49 -11.70 1.47
C ASP A 246 -12.09 -11.72 2.96
N ALA A 247 -11.93 -10.55 3.58
CA ALA A 247 -11.64 -10.38 5.01
C ALA A 247 -12.28 -9.09 5.57
N ASP A 248 -12.51 -9.02 6.88
CA ASP A 248 -12.90 -7.75 7.50
C ASP A 248 -11.79 -6.72 7.27
N ASN A 249 -12.11 -5.56 6.71
CA ASN A 249 -11.12 -4.54 6.40
C ASN A 249 -11.53 -3.18 6.96
N TYR A 250 -10.66 -2.55 7.74
CA TYR A 250 -10.74 -1.09 7.92
C TYR A 250 -10.56 -0.41 6.57
N TYR A 251 -11.25 0.71 6.36
CA TYR A 251 -11.16 1.44 5.11
C TYR A 251 -11.04 2.95 5.32
N ILE A 252 -10.34 3.59 4.39
CA ILE A 252 -10.30 5.03 4.22
C ILE A 252 -10.55 5.34 2.75
N GLN A 253 -11.44 6.28 2.46
CA GLN A 253 -11.70 6.73 1.10
C GLN A 253 -10.58 7.65 0.61
N SER A 254 -10.19 7.53 -0.66
CA SER A 254 -9.03 8.26 -1.19
C SER A 254 -9.11 9.78 -1.04
N ASP A 255 -10.33 10.33 -1.08
CA ASP A 255 -10.55 11.77 -0.95
C ASP A 255 -10.60 12.24 0.52
N ASP A 256 -10.61 11.30 1.46
CA ASP A 256 -10.42 11.59 2.88
C ASP A 256 -8.93 11.63 3.27
N MET A 257 -7.98 11.26 2.41
CA MET A 257 -6.54 11.16 2.73
C MET A 257 -5.84 12.54 2.72
N ILE A 258 -4.68 12.67 3.38
CA ILE A 258 -3.85 13.89 3.26
C ILE A 258 -3.07 13.81 1.95
N GLU A 259 -2.89 14.93 1.26
CA GLU A 259 -2.04 15.01 0.06
C GLU A 259 -0.60 14.60 0.38
N ILE A 260 0.05 13.91 -0.56
CA ILE A 260 1.38 13.33 -0.32
C ILE A 260 2.45 14.41 -0.09
N GLU A 261 2.27 15.61 -0.62
CA GLU A 261 3.16 16.75 -0.42
C GLU A 261 3.30 17.12 1.06
N GLU A 262 2.24 16.98 1.84
CA GLU A 262 2.26 17.31 3.28
C GLU A 262 3.11 16.33 4.09
N LEU A 263 3.32 15.11 3.59
CA LEU A 263 4.17 14.13 4.26
C LEU A 263 5.60 14.66 4.40
N ILE A 264 6.09 15.43 3.43
CA ILE A 264 7.44 16.01 3.43
C ILE A 264 7.66 16.91 4.64
N ASN A 265 6.62 17.61 5.10
CA ASN A 265 6.69 18.50 6.27
C ASN A 265 6.69 17.73 7.61
N LEU A 266 6.30 16.45 7.59
CA LEU A 266 6.15 15.59 8.77
C LEU A 266 7.29 14.56 8.92
N LEU A 267 8.17 14.44 7.90
CA LEU A 267 9.37 13.60 7.89
C LEU A 267 10.59 14.41 8.34
#